data_AF-A0A3N5U7T4-F1
#
_entry.id   AF-A0A3N5U7T4-F1
#
_cell.length_a   1.000
_cell.length_b   1.000
_cell.length_c   1.000
_cell.angle_alpha   90.00
_cell.angle_beta   90.00
_cell.angle_gamma   90.00
#
_symmetry.space_group_name_H-M   'P 1'
#
loop_
_entity.id
_entity.type
_entity.pdbx_description
1 polymer ?
#
loop_
_entity_poly.entity_id
_entity_poly.type
_entity_poly.pdbx_seq_one_letter_code
_entity_poly.pdbx_strand_id
1 'polypeptide(L)'
;MGFTITTNNEKIAGFFEPGAASVAERMKALEKLHYSAIKTFAFIGPLLPGEPEKLVADLEGLVDRVFIDRMNYLNQIKAFYRQLSLEWATEDEFFQEYKSRLISELKKRRMKFESVF
;
A
#
# COMPACT_ATOMS: atom_id res chain seq x y z
N MET A 1 10.34 -8.99 -9.26
CA MET A 1 10.47 -8.93 -7.78
C MET A 1 9.50 -7.88 -7.26
N GLY A 2 8.96 -8.03 -6.06
CA GLY A 2 8.07 -7.01 -5.52
C GLY A 2 7.99 -7.03 -4.02
N PHE A 3 7.52 -5.92 -3.47
CA PHE A 3 7.34 -5.74 -2.03
C PHE A 3 5.92 -5.30 -1.74
N THR A 4 5.41 -5.75 -0.59
CA THR A 4 4.21 -5.19 -0.01
C THR A 4 4.52 -3.80 0.54
N ILE A 5 3.70 -2.81 0.19
CA ILE A 5 3.74 -1.44 0.71
C ILE A 5 2.30 -1.08 1.14
N THR A 6 1.92 -1.52 2.33
CA THR A 6 0.54 -1.41 2.86
C THR A 6 0.05 0.03 3.04
N THR A 7 0.97 0.94 3.39
CA THR A 7 0.75 2.37 3.62
C THR A 7 2.09 3.12 3.50
N ASN A 8 2.03 4.43 3.29
CA ASN A 8 3.19 5.32 3.38
C ASN A 8 3.41 5.87 4.81
N ASN A 9 2.59 5.46 5.79
CA ASN A 9 2.71 5.87 7.18
C ASN A 9 3.49 4.83 8.00
N GLU A 10 4.74 5.13 8.32
CA GLU A 10 5.65 4.22 9.03
C GLU A 10 5.12 3.76 10.39
N LYS A 11 4.40 4.63 11.11
CA LYS A 11 3.82 4.28 12.41
C LYS A 11 2.71 3.24 12.25
N ILE A 12 1.84 3.43 11.24
CA ILE A 12 0.79 2.46 10.92
C ILE A 12 1.41 1.16 10.44
N ALA A 13 2.35 1.21 9.49
CA ALA A 13 3.08 0.02 9.03
C ALA A 13 3.72 -0.75 10.20
N GLY A 14 4.36 -0.06 11.15
CA GLY A 14 4.98 -0.69 12.32
C GLY A 14 4.01 -1.40 13.27
N PHE A 15 2.74 -0.98 13.34
CA PHE A 15 1.72 -1.71 14.10
C PHE A 15 1.29 -3.01 13.41
N PHE A 16 1.18 -3.00 12.08
CA PHE A 16 0.64 -4.13 11.31
C PHE A 16 1.71 -5.11 10.81
N GLU A 17 2.96 -4.65 10.68
CA GLU A 17 4.10 -5.42 10.19
C GLU A 17 5.28 -5.32 11.18
N PRO A 18 5.11 -5.70 12.47
CA PRO A 18 6.16 -5.52 13.48
C PRO A 18 7.42 -6.32 13.13
N GLY A 19 8.57 -5.64 13.17
CA GLY A 19 9.87 -6.24 12.83
C GLY A 19 10.16 -6.36 11.33
N ALA A 20 9.23 -5.92 10.46
CA ALA A 20 9.51 -5.80 9.03
C ALA A 20 10.47 -4.64 8.75
N ALA A 21 11.12 -4.68 7.59
CA ALA A 21 11.86 -3.54 7.07
C ALA A 21 10.92 -2.33 6.92
N SER A 22 11.46 -1.14 7.18
CA SER A 22 10.70 0.10 7.05
C SER A 22 10.13 0.29 5.65
N VAL A 23 9.08 1.10 5.51
CA VAL A 23 8.54 1.43 4.18
C VAL A 23 9.64 2.05 3.32
N ALA A 24 10.44 2.95 3.89
CA ALA A 24 11.56 3.60 3.19
C ALA A 24 12.63 2.60 2.70
N GLU A 25 12.98 1.59 3.51
CA GLU A 25 13.94 0.56 3.09
C GLU A 25 13.40 -0.31 1.96
N ARG A 26 12.11 -0.66 2.00
CA ARG A 26 11.44 -1.39 0.93
C ARG A 26 11.40 -0.58 -0.37
N MET A 27 11.10 0.72 -0.30
CA MET A 27 11.16 1.62 -1.46
C MET A 27 12.58 1.70 -2.05
N LYS A 28 13.60 1.85 -1.20
CA LYS A 28 15.00 1.87 -1.63
C LYS A 28 15.44 0.54 -2.26
N ALA A 29 14.90 -0.58 -1.80
CA ALA A 29 15.14 -1.88 -2.41
C ALA A 29 14.49 -1.96 -3.80
N LEU A 30 13.24 -1.50 -3.95
CA LEU A 30 12.57 -1.38 -5.25
C LEU A 30 13.37 -0.54 -6.23
N GLU A 31 13.83 0.63 -5.80
CA GLU A 31 14.67 1.53 -6.58
C GLU A 31 15.91 0.82 -7.14
N LYS A 32 16.70 0.17 -6.26
CA LYS A 32 17.92 -0.56 -6.67
C LYS A 32 17.64 -1.69 -7.66
N LEU A 33 16.56 -2.43 -7.45
CA LEU A 33 16.17 -3.52 -8.34
C LEU A 33 15.73 -2.98 -9.71
N HIS A 34 14.94 -1.91 -9.72
CA HIS A 34 14.46 -1.29 -10.95
C HIS A 34 15.61 -0.71 -11.77
N TYR A 35 16.57 -0.01 -11.12
CA TYR A 35 17.81 0.47 -11.77
C TYR A 35 18.67 -0.67 -12.34
N SER A 36 18.56 -1.86 -11.77
CA SER A 36 19.24 -3.07 -12.26
C SER A 36 18.46 -3.79 -13.38
N ALA A 37 17.46 -3.12 -13.98
CA ALA A 37 16.58 -3.64 -15.03
C ALA A 37 15.78 -4.91 -14.63
N ILE A 38 15.61 -5.15 -13.33
CA ILE A 38 14.75 -6.22 -12.82
C ILE A 38 13.32 -5.70 -12.81
N LYS A 39 12.38 -6.45 -13.40
CA LYS A 39 10.96 -6.07 -13.36
C LYS A 39 10.45 -6.02 -11.92
N THR A 40 9.94 -4.87 -11.52
CA THR A 40 9.50 -4.57 -10.15
C THR A 40 7.99 -4.39 -10.06
N PHE A 41 7.40 -4.76 -8.93
CA PHE A 41 6.00 -4.42 -8.61
C PHE A 41 5.84 -4.05 -7.13
N ALA A 42 4.84 -3.24 -6.82
CA ALA A 42 4.40 -2.98 -5.45
C ALA A 42 3.02 -3.59 -5.22
N PHE A 43 2.82 -4.18 -4.05
CA PHE A 43 1.53 -4.65 -3.58
C PHE A 43 1.02 -3.71 -2.48
N ILE A 44 0.09 -2.82 -2.82
CA ILE A 44 -0.58 -1.92 -1.88
C ILE A 44 -1.76 -2.69 -1.27
N GLY A 45 -1.44 -3.55 -0.31
CA GLY A 45 -2.40 -4.44 0.30
C GLY A 45 -1.84 -5.16 1.52
N PRO A 46 -2.62 -5.35 2.59
CA PRO A 46 -3.97 -4.79 2.76
C PRO A 46 -3.92 -3.26 2.83
N LEU A 47 -4.95 -2.59 2.31
CA LEU A 47 -5.08 -1.13 2.44
C LEU A 47 -5.10 -0.73 3.92
N LEU A 48 -4.18 0.16 4.30
CA LEU A 48 -4.11 0.74 5.64
C LEU A 48 -4.15 2.27 5.56
N PRO A 49 -4.57 2.96 6.64
CA PRO A 49 -4.58 4.42 6.69
C PRO A 49 -3.24 5.05 6.31
N GLY A 50 -3.30 6.12 5.53
CA GLY A 50 -2.15 6.83 4.97
C GLY A 50 -2.59 7.86 3.94
N GLU A 51 -1.70 8.24 3.04
CA GLU A 51 -1.96 9.20 1.96
C GLU A 51 -1.82 8.52 0.58
N PRO A 52 -2.93 8.12 -0.06
CA PRO A 52 -2.93 7.42 -1.35
C PRO A 52 -2.09 8.12 -2.42
N GLU A 53 -2.28 9.43 -2.58
CA GLU A 53 -1.66 10.20 -3.65
C GLU A 53 -0.14 10.28 -3.46
N LYS A 54 0.30 10.48 -2.22
CA LYS A 54 1.72 10.48 -1.87
C LYS A 54 2.34 9.09 -2.04
N LEU A 55 1.64 8.03 -1.63
CA LEU A 55 2.12 6.66 -1.80
C LEU A 55 2.35 6.33 -3.29
N VAL A 56 1.40 6.70 -4.15
CA VAL A 56 1.54 6.51 -5.60
C VAL A 56 2.68 7.35 -6.16
N ALA A 57 2.83 8.60 -5.71
CA ALA A 57 3.94 9.47 -6.11
C ALA A 57 5.30 8.87 -5.73
N ASP A 58 5.43 8.32 -4.52
CA ASP A 58 6.66 7.71 -4.03
C ASP A 58 7.02 6.42 -4.79
N LEU A 59 6.05 5.76 -5.43
CA LEU A 59 6.25 4.54 -6.24
C LEU A 59 6.54 4.82 -7.72
N GLU A 60 6.29 6.04 -8.20
CA GLU A 60 6.47 6.40 -9.60
C GLU A 60 7.94 6.21 -10.01
N GLY A 61 8.17 5.48 -11.10
CA GLY A 61 9.52 5.17 -11.58
C GLY A 61 10.29 4.12 -10.76
N LEU A 62 9.70 3.57 -9.69
CA LEU A 62 10.30 2.47 -8.92
C LEU A 62 9.71 1.10 -9.27
N VAL A 63 8.52 1.08 -9.88
CA VAL A 63 7.75 -0.13 -10.16
C VAL A 63 7.17 -0.15 -11.57
N ASP A 64 7.12 -1.33 -12.18
CA ASP A 64 6.48 -1.55 -13.48
C ASP A 64 4.96 -1.78 -13.36
N ARG A 65 4.50 -2.23 -12.20
CA ARG A 65 3.09 -2.51 -11.92
C ARG A 65 2.76 -2.36 -10.43
N VAL A 66 1.53 -1.94 -10.14
CA VAL A 66 0.96 -1.88 -8.79
C VAL A 66 -0.22 -2.84 -8.67
N PHE A 67 -0.32 -3.54 -7.55
CA PHE A 67 -1.48 -4.33 -7.19
C PHE A 67 -2.15 -3.71 -5.96
N ILE A 68 -3.48 -3.73 -5.91
CA ILE A 68 -4.27 -3.10 -4.84
C ILE A 68 -5.20 -4.14 -4.23
N ASP A 69 -5.11 -4.36 -2.92
CA ASP A 69 -6.02 -5.26 -2.19
C ASP A 69 -6.43 -4.71 -0.82
N ARG A 70 -7.64 -5.07 -0.38
CA ARG A 70 -8.17 -4.71 0.94
C ARG A 70 -7.76 -5.72 2.01
N MET A 71 -8.09 -5.40 3.25
CA MET A 71 -8.02 -6.35 4.35
C MET A 71 -9.15 -7.38 4.27
N ASN A 72 -8.80 -8.65 4.04
CA ASN A 72 -9.80 -9.72 3.81
C ASN A 72 -10.21 -10.50 5.08
N TYR A 73 -9.59 -10.23 6.23
CA TYR A 73 -9.82 -10.94 7.50
C TYR A 73 -10.18 -9.97 8.66
N LEU A 74 -10.99 -8.94 8.34
CA LEU A 74 -11.38 -7.89 9.28
C LEU A 74 -12.03 -8.41 10.55
N ASN A 75 -12.89 -9.44 10.45
CA ASN A 75 -13.56 -10.03 11.61
C ASN A 75 -12.58 -10.56 12.67
N GLN A 76 -11.39 -11.03 12.25
CA GLN A 76 -10.38 -11.55 13.18
C GLN A 76 -9.57 -10.44 13.85
N ILE A 77 -9.46 -9.27 13.23
CA ILE A 77 -8.55 -8.20 13.65
C ILE A 77 -9.24 -6.87 14.00
N LYS A 78 -10.58 -6.79 13.91
CA LYS A 78 -11.33 -5.56 14.19
C LYS A 78 -11.05 -5.01 15.60
N ALA A 79 -10.87 -5.90 16.58
CA ALA A 79 -10.50 -5.51 17.94
C ALA A 79 -9.13 -4.79 18.00
N PHE A 80 -8.17 -5.23 17.18
CA PHE A 80 -6.86 -4.59 17.08
C PHE A 80 -6.95 -3.21 16.43
N TYR A 81 -7.72 -3.05 15.34
CA TYR A 81 -7.99 -1.73 14.76
C TYR A 81 -8.62 -0.77 15.78
N ARG A 82 -9.58 -1.25 16.58
CA ARG A 82 -10.22 -0.45 17.64
C ARG A 82 -9.24 -0.02 18.73
N GLN A 83 -8.30 -0.88 19.14
CA GLN A 83 -7.24 -0.51 20.10
C GLN A 83 -6.33 0.61 19.59
N LEU A 84 -6.17 0.71 18.27
CA LEU A 84 -5.40 1.76 17.61
C LEU A 84 -6.25 3.00 17.24
N SER A 85 -7.53 3.03 17.60
CA SER A 85 -8.51 4.04 17.16
C SER A 85 -8.65 4.14 15.63
N LEU A 86 -8.53 3.02 14.94
CA LEU A 86 -8.62 2.89 13.48
C LEU A 86 -9.87 2.11 13.02
N GLU A 87 -10.89 1.96 13.85
CA GLU A 87 -12.08 1.16 13.51
C GLU A 87 -12.78 1.62 12.22
N TRP A 88 -12.75 2.92 11.94
CA TRP A 88 -13.26 3.51 10.68
C TRP A 88 -12.57 2.93 9.43
N ALA A 89 -11.32 2.49 9.53
CA ALA A 89 -10.57 1.87 8.45
C ALA A 89 -10.88 0.37 8.27
N THR A 90 -11.93 -0.12 8.95
CA THR A 90 -12.51 -1.46 8.73
C THR A 90 -13.79 -1.43 7.91
N GLU A 91 -14.29 -0.23 7.60
CA GLU A 91 -15.56 -0.06 6.88
C GLU A 91 -15.34 -0.10 5.35
N ASP A 92 -16.34 -0.60 4.61
CA ASP A 92 -16.25 -0.69 3.14
C ASP A 92 -16.05 0.69 2.48
N GLU A 93 -16.60 1.74 3.08
CA GLU A 93 -16.42 3.13 2.61
C GLU A 93 -14.94 3.52 2.56
N PHE A 94 -14.14 3.17 3.58
CA PHE A 94 -12.70 3.40 3.58
C PHE A 94 -12.03 2.70 2.40
N PHE A 95 -12.30 1.42 2.19
CA PHE A 95 -11.66 0.67 1.12
C PHE A 95 -12.03 1.19 -0.27
N GLN A 96 -13.30 1.58 -0.49
CA GLN A 96 -13.74 2.13 -1.77
C GLN A 96 -13.17 3.52 -2.03
N GLU A 97 -13.18 4.41 -1.04
CA GLU A 97 -12.57 5.75 -1.18
C GLU A 97 -11.08 5.64 -1.47
N TYR A 98 -10.36 4.86 -0.67
CA TYR A 98 -8.91 4.72 -0.76
C TYR A 98 -8.49 4.09 -2.10
N LYS A 99 -9.20 3.04 -2.54
CA LYS A 99 -9.01 2.44 -3.87
C LYS A 99 -9.26 3.46 -4.99
N SER A 100 -10.35 4.23 -4.91
CA SER A 100 -10.66 5.26 -5.92
C SER A 100 -9.55 6.30 -6.04
N ARG A 101 -9.02 6.76 -4.91
CA ARG A 101 -7.92 7.72 -4.84
C ARG A 101 -6.62 7.16 -5.41
N LEU A 102 -6.24 5.92 -5.04
CA LEU A 102 -5.09 5.22 -5.61
C LEU A 102 -5.22 5.09 -7.13
N ILE A 103 -6.36 4.59 -7.62
CA ILE A 103 -6.60 4.38 -9.05
C ILE A 103 -6.57 5.70 -9.83
N SER A 104 -7.15 6.76 -9.28
CA SER A 104 -7.14 8.09 -9.88
C SER A 104 -5.71 8.60 -10.08
N GLU A 105 -4.87 8.51 -9.04
CA GLU A 105 -3.49 8.98 -9.11
C GLU A 105 -2.62 8.08 -10.01
N LEU A 106 -2.81 6.76 -9.97
CA LEU A 106 -2.11 5.81 -10.84
C LEU A 106 -2.42 6.07 -12.33
N LYS A 107 -3.69 6.35 -12.66
CA LYS A 107 -4.12 6.72 -14.01
C LYS A 107 -3.48 8.03 -14.47
N LYS A 108 -3.47 9.05 -13.60
CA LYS A 108 -2.86 10.36 -13.88
C LYS A 108 -1.37 10.23 -14.22
N ARG A 109 -0.66 9.33 -13.54
CA ARG A 109 0.77 9.03 -13.76
C ARG A 109 1.04 7.96 -14.82
N ARG A 110 -0.01 7.42 -15.46
CA ARG A 110 0.07 6.36 -16.48
C ARG A 110 0.78 5.08 -15.99
N MET A 111 0.67 4.79 -14.70
CA MET A 111 1.23 3.58 -14.10
C MET A 111 0.31 2.38 -14.38
N LYS A 112 0.89 1.19 -14.59
CA LYS A 112 0.10 -0.03 -14.76
C LYS A 112 -0.36 -0.52 -13.39
N PHE A 113 -1.63 -0.90 -13.28
CA PHE A 113 -2.15 -1.42 -12.02
C PHE A 113 -3.22 -2.48 -12.21
N GLU A 114 -3.51 -3.21 -11.13
CA GLU A 114 -4.60 -4.17 -11.01
C GLU A 114 -5.21 -4.09 -9.61
N SER A 115 -6.54 -4.05 -9.54
CA SER A 115 -7.29 -4.08 -8.27
C SER A 115 -7.93 -5.45 -8.13
N VAL A 116 -7.68 -6.14 -7.02
CA VAL A 116 -8.15 -7.52 -6.78
C VAL A 116 -9.40 -7.61 -5.88
N PHE A 117 -9.90 -6.47 -5.43
CA PHE A 117 -11.24 -6.28 -4.87
C PHE A 117 -11.87 -5.03 -5.49
#